data_AF-A0AAU9XR59-F1
#
_entry.id   AF-A0AAU9XR59-F1
#
_cell.length_a   1.000
_cell.length_b   1.000
_cell.length_c   1.000
_cell.angle_alpha   90.00
_cell.angle_beta   90.00
_cell.angle_gamma   90.00
#
_symmetry.space_group_name_H-M   'P 1'
#
loop_
_entity.id
_entity.type
_entity.pdbx_description
1 polymer ?
#
loop_
_entity_poly.entity_id
_entity_poly.type
_entity_poly.pdbx_seq_one_letter_code
_entity_poly.pdbx_strand_id
1 'polypeptide(L)'
;RAGLGALHCGLGHTHTSGFLTTLGVPSISSSNFKKRERESGKAVEEVAKDSCNQFNEEEKRLSTTGNEEVVKLGVSLPGGKDLTGEDLRATLEEAIRPFLSHDSVKKLAPAGSSQRNESVNSSIGSKAPKIRHYGGSQSSDFRTAAGIAQFNKGNRYLTLATEKMGLAQTHITEQNTDKIDKKRKRDGERKSTKEFKKARRNSRKKKNQKTNSAEKREEQPGTTQVHGISVEFCKGRKTLLRRGKELEAVSQTQGLSDFCSFLKQQSRSFQVVLIAHNGEKFDFPVLINALRRNNLLELFLATGVVLVDSLKIVSTEMKQKGSPLYSCKSKSLSDVYEVLLKEKFDAHDAQEDATALSRILFQSPLQ
;
A
#
# COMPACT_ATOMS: atom_id res chain seq x y z
N ARG A 1 -11.20 38.39 -5.54
CA ARG A 1 -11.52 37.58 -4.34
C ARG A 1 -12.28 36.28 -4.64
N ALA A 2 -13.42 36.29 -5.36
CA ALA A 2 -14.14 35.05 -5.69
C ALA A 2 -13.30 34.00 -6.43
N GLY A 3 -12.50 34.42 -7.43
CA GLY A 3 -11.55 33.54 -8.12
C GLY A 3 -10.50 32.91 -7.19
N LEU A 4 -9.85 33.73 -6.36
CA LEU A 4 -8.91 33.26 -5.33
C LEU A 4 -9.56 32.28 -4.34
N GLY A 5 -10.77 32.58 -3.87
CA GLY A 5 -11.54 31.68 -2.99
C GLY A 5 -11.87 30.35 -3.68
N ALA A 6 -12.21 30.39 -4.98
CA ALA A 6 -12.48 29.18 -5.74
C ALA A 6 -11.23 28.31 -5.95
N LEU A 7 -10.06 28.92 -6.19
CA LEU A 7 -8.78 28.20 -6.22
C LEU A 7 -8.46 27.59 -4.84
N HIS A 8 -8.62 28.37 -3.77
CA HIS A 8 -8.35 27.92 -2.40
C HIS A 8 -9.25 26.77 -1.94
N CYS A 9 -10.53 26.82 -2.27
CA CYS A 9 -11.50 25.81 -1.84
C CYS A 9 -11.63 24.65 -2.85
N GLY A 10 -10.88 24.67 -3.94
CA GLY A 10 -11.03 23.68 -5.00
C GLY A 10 -12.40 23.74 -5.68
N LEU A 11 -13.02 24.92 -5.76
CA LEU A 11 -14.34 25.16 -6.36
C LEU A 11 -14.24 25.53 -7.84
N GLY A 12 -15.19 25.04 -8.64
CA GLY A 12 -15.40 25.47 -10.03
C GLY A 12 -16.53 26.51 -10.14
N HIS A 13 -16.79 26.96 -11.37
CA HIS A 13 -17.83 27.95 -11.66
C HIS A 13 -19.21 27.55 -11.09
N THR A 14 -19.71 26.36 -11.41
CA THR A 14 -21.04 25.89 -10.97
C THR A 14 -21.19 25.87 -9.46
N HIS A 15 -20.14 25.49 -8.72
CA HIS A 15 -20.16 25.44 -7.27
C HIS A 15 -20.14 26.84 -6.65
N THR A 16 -19.34 27.73 -7.24
CA THR A 16 -19.29 29.13 -6.82
C THR A 16 -20.64 29.80 -7.09
N SER A 17 -21.25 29.51 -8.24
CA SER A 17 -22.60 29.94 -8.58
C SER A 17 -23.62 29.44 -7.56
N GLY A 18 -23.66 28.13 -7.28
CA GLY A 18 -24.58 27.56 -6.31
C GLY A 18 -24.42 28.15 -4.92
N PHE A 19 -23.18 28.33 -4.46
CA PHE A 19 -22.87 28.99 -3.18
C PHE A 19 -23.39 30.43 -3.13
N LEU A 20 -23.15 31.24 -4.17
CA LEU A 20 -23.65 32.61 -4.23
C LEU A 20 -25.18 32.66 -4.27
N THR A 21 -25.81 31.78 -5.05
CA THR A 21 -27.27 31.66 -5.12
C THR A 21 -27.88 31.35 -3.76
N THR A 22 -27.27 30.44 -2.98
CA THR A 22 -27.75 30.15 -1.61
C THR A 22 -27.60 31.31 -0.64
N LEU A 23 -26.72 32.27 -0.93
CA LEU A 23 -26.56 33.50 -0.15
C LEU A 23 -27.45 34.65 -0.66
N GLY A 24 -28.29 34.42 -1.67
CA GLY A 24 -29.07 35.47 -2.31
C GLY A 24 -28.22 36.45 -3.14
N VAL A 25 -26.99 36.07 -3.49
CA VAL A 25 -26.08 36.88 -4.30
C VAL A 25 -26.17 36.43 -5.76
N PRO A 26 -26.28 37.35 -6.74
CA PRO A 26 -26.28 37.00 -8.16
C PRO A 26 -25.07 36.15 -8.55
N SER A 27 -25.30 35.14 -9.38
CA SER A 27 -24.24 34.27 -9.86
C SER A 27 -23.30 35.01 -10.81
N ILE A 28 -22.04 34.56 -10.84
CA ILE A 28 -21.04 35.07 -11.78
C ILE A 28 -21.17 34.27 -13.07
N SER A 29 -21.16 34.92 -14.23
CA SER A 29 -21.13 34.21 -15.52
C SER A 29 -19.86 33.37 -15.67
N SER A 30 -19.91 32.29 -16.46
CA SER A 30 -18.74 31.41 -16.66
C SER A 30 -17.52 32.15 -17.23
N SER A 31 -17.75 33.09 -18.14
CA SER A 31 -16.70 33.95 -18.73
C SER A 31 -16.06 34.84 -17.67
N ASN A 32 -16.86 35.54 -16.86
CA ASN A 32 -16.35 36.40 -15.79
C ASN A 32 -15.64 35.59 -14.70
N PHE A 33 -16.17 34.42 -14.34
CA PHE A 33 -15.51 33.52 -13.40
C PHE A 33 -14.12 33.12 -13.89
N LYS A 34 -14.01 32.64 -15.13
CA LYS A 34 -12.72 32.25 -15.73
C LYS A 34 -11.74 33.43 -15.77
N LYS A 35 -12.20 34.63 -16.11
CA LYS A 35 -11.37 35.84 -16.09
C LYS A 35 -10.82 36.12 -14.68
N ARG A 36 -11.68 36.14 -13.66
CA ARG A 36 -11.27 36.39 -12.27
C ARG A 36 -10.43 35.25 -11.68
N GLU A 37 -10.68 34.01 -12.09
CA GLU A 37 -9.87 32.84 -11.72
C GLU A 37 -8.45 32.99 -12.28
N ARG A 38 -8.28 33.37 -13.55
CA ARG A 38 -6.96 33.59 -14.17
C ARG A 38 -6.19 34.74 -13.54
N GLU A 39 -6.84 35.88 -13.28
CA GLU A 39 -6.24 37.02 -12.58
C GLU A 39 -5.71 36.59 -11.20
N SER A 40 -6.52 35.86 -10.43
CA SER A 40 -6.12 35.33 -9.13
C SER A 40 -5.03 34.26 -9.25
N GLY A 41 -5.11 33.43 -10.29
CA GLY A 41 -4.20 32.33 -10.56
C GLY A 41 -2.77 32.79 -10.81
N LYS A 42 -2.58 33.86 -11.61
CA LYS A 42 -1.26 34.46 -11.85
C LYS A 42 -0.61 34.93 -10.55
N ALA A 43 -1.35 35.64 -9.71
CA ALA A 43 -0.86 36.09 -8.41
C ALA A 43 -0.47 34.92 -7.50
N VAL A 44 -1.27 33.84 -7.48
CA VAL A 44 -0.97 32.62 -6.71
C VAL A 44 0.28 31.91 -7.24
N GLU A 45 0.45 31.85 -8.56
CA GLU A 45 1.63 31.27 -9.19
C GLU A 45 2.91 32.02 -8.82
N GLU A 46 2.84 33.34 -8.79
CA GLU A 46 3.95 34.19 -8.37
C GLU A 46 4.31 33.96 -6.89
N VAL A 47 3.31 33.88 -5.99
CA VAL A 47 3.56 33.52 -4.58
C VAL A 47 4.18 32.13 -4.45
N ALA A 48 3.72 31.16 -5.25
CA ALA A 48 4.28 29.81 -5.25
C ALA A 48 5.75 29.82 -5.69
N LYS A 49 6.07 30.49 -6.81
CA LYS A 49 7.43 30.63 -7.34
C LYS A 49 8.37 31.29 -6.33
N ASP A 50 7.98 32.43 -5.77
CA ASP A 50 8.78 33.12 -4.75
C ASP A 50 9.02 32.25 -3.54
N SER A 51 7.99 31.50 -3.10
CA SER A 51 8.13 30.61 -1.96
C SER A 51 9.13 29.48 -2.23
N CYS A 52 9.11 28.88 -3.42
CA CYS A 52 10.06 27.84 -3.81
C CYS A 52 11.49 28.40 -3.90
N ASN A 53 11.65 29.59 -4.51
CA ASN A 53 12.96 30.23 -4.60
C ASN A 53 13.54 30.54 -3.22
N GLN A 54 12.73 31.06 -2.31
CA GLN A 54 13.17 31.30 -0.93
C GLN A 54 13.63 30.01 -0.22
N PHE A 55 12.90 28.89 -0.38
CA PHE A 55 13.32 27.62 0.21
C PHE A 55 14.59 27.08 -0.44
N ASN A 56 14.75 27.23 -1.76
CA ASN A 56 15.96 26.83 -2.48
C ASN A 56 17.18 27.66 -2.03
N GLU A 57 17.02 28.97 -1.83
CA GLU A 57 18.07 29.85 -1.32
C GLU A 57 18.46 29.51 0.12
N GLU A 58 17.48 29.23 0.97
CA GLU A 58 17.72 28.81 2.35
C GLU A 58 18.47 27.47 2.39
N GLU A 59 18.08 26.50 1.56
CA GLU A 59 18.78 25.22 1.42
C GLU A 59 20.22 25.41 0.95
N LYS A 60 20.46 26.26 -0.05
CA LYS A 60 21.82 26.63 -0.50
C LYS A 60 22.63 27.25 0.64
N ARG A 61 22.04 28.18 1.40
CA ARG A 61 22.70 28.84 2.53
C ARG A 61 23.09 27.85 3.63
N LEU A 62 22.17 26.96 4.01
CA LEU A 62 22.43 25.92 5.00
C LEU A 62 23.52 24.93 4.54
N SER A 63 23.58 24.68 3.22
CA SER A 63 24.61 23.81 2.63
C SER A 63 26.00 24.45 2.61
N THR A 64 26.11 25.77 2.59
CA THR A 64 27.40 26.50 2.55
C THR A 64 27.91 26.96 3.90
N THR A 65 27.04 27.03 4.93
CA THR A 65 27.40 27.50 6.29
C THR A 65 27.57 26.37 7.32
N GLY A 66 27.25 25.12 6.95
CA GLY A 66 27.49 23.98 7.81
C GLY A 66 28.98 23.62 7.88
N ASN A 67 29.55 23.67 9.09
CA ASN A 67 30.62 22.76 9.52
C ASN A 67 30.31 21.33 9.03
N GLU A 68 31.33 20.49 8.89
CA GLU A 68 31.27 19.06 8.53
C GLU A 68 30.43 18.17 9.49
N GLU A 69 29.33 18.64 10.05
CA GLU A 69 28.31 17.78 10.64
C GLU A 69 27.50 17.14 9.52
N VAL A 70 27.93 15.93 9.17
CA VAL A 70 27.23 14.95 8.35
C VAL A 70 25.72 15.06 8.58
N VAL A 71 25.02 15.50 7.54
CA VAL A 71 23.56 15.48 7.48
C VAL A 71 23.12 14.05 7.79
N LYS A 72 22.50 13.84 8.96
CA LYS A 72 21.81 12.58 9.29
C LYS A 72 20.61 12.43 8.35
N LEU A 73 20.86 11.93 7.15
CA LEU A 73 19.87 11.29 6.31
C LEU A 73 19.23 10.19 7.17
N GLY A 74 17.93 10.34 7.45
CA GLY A 74 17.17 9.57 8.43
C GLY A 74 16.97 8.09 8.11
N VAL A 75 18.05 7.36 7.83
CA VAL A 75 18.11 5.90 7.83
C VAL A 75 19.15 5.52 8.88
N SER A 76 18.76 5.56 10.16
CA SER A 76 19.61 4.99 11.20
C SER A 76 19.72 3.49 10.95
N LEU A 77 20.93 3.00 10.75
CA LEU A 77 21.24 1.57 10.70
C LEU A 77 20.83 0.90 12.02
N PRO A 78 20.54 -0.42 12.01
CA PRO A 78 20.18 -1.14 13.23
C PRO A 78 21.24 -0.91 14.31
N GLY A 79 20.85 -0.30 15.44
CA GLY A 79 21.76 -0.04 16.56
C GLY A 79 22.35 1.38 16.66
N GLY A 80 22.10 2.27 15.69
CA GLY A 80 22.47 3.69 15.79
C GLY A 80 23.98 3.98 15.87
N LYS A 81 24.80 3.00 15.52
CA LYS A 81 26.25 3.13 15.35
C LYS A 81 26.56 3.38 13.88
N ASP A 82 27.56 4.21 13.62
CA ASP A 82 28.05 4.44 12.27
C ASP A 82 28.74 3.19 11.72
N LEU A 83 28.76 3.05 10.40
CA LEU A 83 29.52 2.00 9.72
C LEU A 83 31.01 2.36 9.83
N THR A 84 31.78 1.56 10.56
CA THR A 84 33.23 1.75 10.76
C THR A 84 34.03 0.70 9.99
N GLY A 85 35.16 1.10 9.41
CA GLY A 85 36.12 0.20 8.73
C GLY A 85 36.49 0.68 7.33
N GLU A 86 37.79 0.67 7.01
CA GLU A 86 38.30 1.10 5.69
C GLU A 86 37.78 0.21 4.55
N ASP A 87 37.71 -1.10 4.77
CA ASP A 87 37.19 -2.06 3.79
C ASP A 87 35.69 -1.85 3.50
N LEU A 88 34.91 -1.55 4.55
CA LEU A 88 33.49 -1.26 4.44
C LEU A 88 33.24 0.07 3.72
N ARG A 89 34.08 1.08 4.00
CA ARG A 89 34.05 2.35 3.28
C ARG A 89 34.39 2.14 1.80
N ALA A 90 35.43 1.39 1.49
CA ALA A 90 35.83 1.08 0.12
C ALA A 90 34.72 0.32 -0.64
N THR A 91 34.09 -0.66 0.02
CA THR A 91 32.97 -1.43 -0.56
C THR A 91 31.76 -0.54 -0.82
N LEU A 92 31.44 0.38 0.10
CA LEU A 92 30.34 1.33 -0.08
C LEU A 92 30.65 2.36 -1.17
N GLU A 93 31.87 2.89 -1.21
CA GLU A 93 32.31 3.80 -2.27
C GLU A 93 32.23 3.11 -3.63
N GLU A 94 32.69 1.87 -3.76
CA GLU A 94 32.59 1.07 -4.98
C GLU A 94 31.13 0.78 -5.38
N ALA A 95 30.28 0.41 -4.42
CA ALA A 95 28.86 0.15 -4.66
C ALA A 95 28.08 1.41 -5.05
N ILE A 96 28.45 2.59 -4.51
CA ILE A 96 27.79 3.86 -4.77
C ILE A 96 28.32 4.53 -6.04
N ARG A 97 29.57 4.28 -6.44
CA ARG A 97 30.24 4.88 -7.62
C ARG A 97 29.42 4.85 -8.92
N PRO A 98 28.73 3.77 -9.30
CA PRO A 98 27.89 3.73 -10.51
C PRO A 98 26.71 4.71 -10.46
N PHE A 99 26.28 5.07 -9.26
CA PHE A 99 25.15 5.96 -9.01
C PHE A 99 25.54 7.44 -8.89
N LEU A 100 26.83 7.75 -8.74
CA LEU A 100 27.37 9.12 -8.67
C LEU A 100 27.58 9.77 -10.04
N SER A 101 27.43 9.01 -11.14
CA SER A 101 27.54 9.59 -12.48
C SER A 101 26.44 10.63 -12.72
N HIS A 102 26.75 11.69 -13.48
CA HIS A 102 25.84 12.80 -13.73
C HIS A 102 24.52 12.35 -14.42
N ASP A 103 24.56 11.23 -15.15
CA ASP A 103 23.40 10.60 -15.78
C ASP A 103 22.59 9.70 -14.81
N SER A 104 23.26 8.97 -13.92
CA SER A 104 22.59 8.21 -12.85
C SER A 104 21.85 9.14 -11.89
N VAL A 105 22.46 10.27 -11.52
CA VAL A 105 21.84 11.30 -10.68
C VAL A 105 20.61 11.90 -11.36
N LYS A 106 20.65 12.20 -12.67
CA LYS A 106 19.47 12.67 -13.42
C LYS A 106 18.34 11.64 -13.46
N LYS A 107 18.66 10.34 -13.54
CA LYS A 107 17.67 9.25 -13.52
C LYS A 107 17.09 9.00 -12.12
N LEU A 108 17.90 9.16 -11.08
CA LEU A 108 17.52 8.91 -9.68
C LEU A 108 16.88 10.12 -8.99
N ALA A 109 17.19 11.35 -9.39
CA ALA A 109 16.59 12.58 -8.86
C ALA A 109 15.04 12.58 -8.89
N PRO A 110 14.36 12.10 -9.95
CA PRO A 110 12.90 11.97 -9.94
C PRO A 110 12.39 10.74 -9.16
N ALA A 111 13.24 9.77 -8.81
CA ALA A 111 12.88 8.54 -8.10
C ALA A 111 12.89 8.66 -6.57
N GLY A 112 12.67 9.88 -6.05
CA GLY A 112 12.47 10.10 -4.62
C GLY A 112 11.23 9.36 -4.11
N SER A 113 11.31 8.80 -2.89
CA SER A 113 10.19 8.14 -2.22
C SER A 113 8.91 8.97 -2.32
N SER A 114 7.87 8.39 -2.92
CA SER A 114 6.54 9.02 -3.07
C SER A 114 5.89 9.34 -1.71
N GLN A 115 6.35 8.71 -0.62
CA GLN A 115 5.87 8.97 0.75
C GLN A 115 6.25 10.38 1.23
N ARG A 116 7.41 10.93 0.83
CA ARG A 116 7.81 12.30 1.19
C ARG A 116 6.85 13.33 0.58
N ASN A 117 6.34 13.04 -0.62
CA ASN A 117 5.46 13.93 -1.37
C ASN A 117 3.97 13.73 -1.05
N GLU A 118 3.58 12.77 -0.20
CA GLU A 118 2.17 12.56 0.16
C GLU A 118 1.53 13.81 0.78
N SER A 119 2.27 14.55 1.60
CA SER A 119 1.79 15.78 2.23
C SER A 119 1.56 16.92 1.22
N VAL A 120 2.46 17.05 0.25
CA VAL A 120 2.35 17.99 -0.88
C VAL A 120 1.19 17.59 -1.79
N ASN A 121 1.12 16.32 -2.18
CA ASN A 121 0.05 15.77 -3.00
C ASN A 121 -1.32 15.92 -2.34
N SER A 122 -1.40 15.77 -1.01
CA SER A 122 -2.63 16.03 -0.26
C SER A 122 -3.03 17.50 -0.31
N SER A 123 -2.07 18.42 -0.26
CA SER A 123 -2.32 19.86 -0.37
C SER A 123 -2.82 20.22 -1.77
N ILE A 124 -2.15 19.75 -2.82
CA ILE A 124 -2.55 19.93 -4.23
C ILE A 124 -3.92 19.30 -4.48
N GLY A 125 -4.15 18.07 -4.02
CA GLY A 125 -5.42 17.36 -4.18
C GLY A 125 -6.61 18.07 -3.54
N SER A 126 -6.37 18.91 -2.51
CA SER A 126 -7.43 19.75 -1.93
C SER A 126 -7.86 20.92 -2.85
N LYS A 127 -7.00 21.35 -3.78
CA LYS A 127 -7.25 22.47 -4.71
C LYS A 127 -7.64 21.99 -6.10
N ALA A 128 -7.13 20.83 -6.50
CA ALA A 128 -7.44 20.12 -7.73
C ALA A 128 -8.06 18.73 -7.42
N PRO A 129 -9.31 18.69 -6.90
CA PRO A 129 -9.95 17.43 -6.55
C PRO A 129 -10.20 16.56 -7.80
N LYS A 130 -9.84 15.27 -7.74
CA LYS A 130 -9.97 14.31 -8.86
C LYS A 130 -11.38 14.14 -9.40
N ILE A 131 -12.40 14.40 -8.58
CA ILE A 131 -13.81 14.37 -9.00
C ILE A 131 -14.12 15.43 -10.07
N ARG A 132 -13.17 16.33 -10.37
CA ARG A 132 -13.34 17.40 -11.35
C ARG A 132 -12.21 17.39 -12.36
N HIS A 133 -12.61 17.60 -13.62
CA HIS A 133 -11.67 17.72 -14.71
C HIS A 133 -11.22 19.18 -14.85
N TYR A 134 -9.99 19.46 -14.42
CA TYR A 134 -9.29 20.72 -14.68
C TYR A 134 -8.16 20.57 -15.71
N GLY A 135 -7.87 19.32 -16.11
CA GLY A 135 -6.83 18.99 -17.08
C GLY A 135 -7.05 19.68 -18.42
N GLY A 136 -5.95 19.97 -19.13
CA GLY A 136 -5.99 20.68 -20.42
C GLY A 136 -6.32 22.18 -20.32
N SER A 137 -6.28 22.77 -19.12
CA SER A 137 -6.50 24.20 -18.93
C SER A 137 -5.53 24.79 -17.91
N GLN A 138 -5.26 26.10 -18.03
CA GLN A 138 -4.45 26.86 -17.06
C GLN A 138 -5.01 26.81 -15.62
N SER A 139 -6.30 26.46 -15.44
CA SER A 139 -6.89 26.27 -14.10
C SER A 139 -6.20 25.14 -13.33
N SER A 140 -5.73 24.09 -14.02
CA SER A 140 -4.95 23.01 -13.40
C SER A 140 -3.65 23.53 -12.79
N ASP A 141 -2.93 24.38 -13.52
CA ASP A 141 -1.66 24.95 -13.10
C ASP A 141 -1.85 25.87 -11.90
N PHE A 142 -2.87 26.73 -11.94
CA PHE A 142 -3.19 27.63 -10.82
C PHE A 142 -3.61 26.88 -9.55
N ARG A 143 -4.32 25.75 -9.69
CA ARG A 143 -4.70 24.91 -8.53
C ARG A 143 -3.49 24.19 -7.95
N THR A 144 -2.58 23.74 -8.81
CA THR A 144 -1.31 23.16 -8.40
C THR A 144 -0.48 24.20 -7.66
N ALA A 145 -0.33 25.40 -8.23
CA ALA A 145 0.33 26.53 -7.59
C ALA A 145 -0.32 26.91 -6.24
N ALA A 146 -1.65 26.91 -6.13
CA ALA A 146 -2.34 27.15 -4.86
C ALA A 146 -2.00 26.08 -3.81
N GLY A 147 -1.87 24.81 -4.21
CA GLY A 147 -1.45 23.72 -3.34
C GLY A 147 -0.02 23.91 -2.84
N ILE A 148 0.91 24.26 -3.73
CA ILE A 148 2.31 24.55 -3.40
C ILE A 148 2.42 25.77 -2.49
N ALA A 149 1.76 26.87 -2.83
CA ALA A 149 1.75 28.09 -2.03
C ALA A 149 1.20 27.83 -0.61
N GLN A 150 0.13 27.04 -0.47
CA GLN A 150 -0.40 26.67 0.85
C GLN A 150 0.56 25.76 1.64
N PHE A 151 1.22 24.82 0.95
CA PHE A 151 2.19 23.93 1.58
C PHE A 151 3.34 24.74 2.19
N ASN A 152 3.92 25.62 1.37
CA ASN A 152 5.09 26.45 1.68
C ASN A 152 4.81 27.59 2.66
N LYS A 153 3.70 28.32 2.49
CA LYS A 153 3.39 29.55 3.25
C LYS A 153 2.24 29.42 4.24
N GLY A 154 1.61 28.25 4.34
CA GLY A 154 0.36 28.11 5.12
C GLY A 154 -0.80 28.82 4.44
N ASN A 155 -1.86 29.14 5.17
CA ASN A 155 -3.00 29.86 4.62
C ASN A 155 -2.71 31.35 4.42
N ARG A 156 -1.61 31.86 4.99
CA ARG A 156 -1.09 33.21 4.75
C ARG A 156 -0.74 33.48 3.28
N TYR A 157 -0.62 32.46 2.43
CA TYR A 157 -0.50 32.68 0.99
C TYR A 157 -1.69 33.43 0.39
N LEU A 158 -2.88 33.39 1.02
CA LEU A 158 -4.06 34.12 0.57
C LEU A 158 -3.88 35.64 0.71
N THR A 159 -3.26 36.11 1.78
CA THR A 159 -2.98 37.54 1.97
C THR A 159 -1.90 37.98 1.00
N LEU A 160 -0.83 37.19 0.83
CA LEU A 160 0.21 37.45 -0.18
C LEU A 160 -0.36 37.51 -1.61
N ALA A 161 -1.22 36.57 -1.99
CA ALA A 161 -1.86 36.58 -3.30
C ALA A 161 -2.79 37.79 -3.48
N THR A 162 -3.51 38.19 -2.42
CA THR A 162 -4.40 39.37 -2.44
C THR A 162 -3.60 40.66 -2.63
N GLU A 163 -2.43 40.77 -1.98
CA GLU A 163 -1.49 41.88 -2.15
C GLU A 163 -0.95 41.96 -3.58
N LYS A 164 -0.52 40.84 -4.15
CA LYS A 164 -0.07 40.77 -5.56
C LYS A 164 -1.17 41.10 -6.57
N MET A 165 -2.43 40.88 -6.22
CA MET A 165 -3.57 41.31 -7.02
C MET A 165 -3.89 42.81 -6.90
N GLY A 166 -3.18 43.56 -6.05
CA GLY A 166 -3.46 44.97 -5.77
C GLY A 166 -4.76 45.19 -4.99
N LEU A 167 -5.23 44.18 -4.26
CA LEU A 167 -6.48 44.26 -3.50
C LEU A 167 -6.19 44.63 -2.04
N ALA A 168 -7.03 45.51 -1.48
CA ALA A 168 -6.95 45.84 -0.05
C ALA A 168 -7.07 44.58 0.81
N GLN A 169 -6.23 44.46 1.83
CA GLN A 169 -6.34 43.39 2.81
C GLN A 169 -7.65 43.51 3.59
N THR A 170 -8.17 42.37 4.03
CA THR A 170 -9.34 42.35 4.92
C THR A 170 -8.91 41.70 6.22
N HIS A 171 -9.11 42.43 7.31
CA HIS A 171 -8.87 41.97 8.67
C HIS A 171 -9.50 40.59 8.96
N ILE A 172 -10.69 40.31 8.42
CA ILE A 172 -11.35 39.00 8.55
C ILE A 172 -10.51 37.87 7.94
N THR A 173 -9.92 38.10 6.75
CA THR A 173 -9.07 37.09 6.09
C THR A 173 -7.82 36.85 6.90
N GLU A 174 -7.12 37.89 7.35
CA GLU A 174 -5.91 37.78 8.17
C GLU A 174 -6.16 37.01 9.47
N GLN A 175 -7.21 37.39 10.21
CA GLN A 175 -7.59 36.70 11.44
C GLN A 175 -7.88 35.21 11.20
N ASN A 176 -8.58 34.88 10.11
CA ASN A 176 -8.93 33.50 9.81
C ASN A 176 -7.70 32.70 9.33
N THR A 177 -6.84 33.27 8.51
CA THR A 177 -5.60 32.59 8.07
C THR A 177 -4.71 32.28 9.27
N ASP A 178 -4.56 33.23 10.21
CA ASP A 178 -3.76 33.04 11.42
C ASP A 178 -4.36 31.97 12.34
N LYS A 179 -5.68 31.99 12.54
CA LYS A 179 -6.38 30.97 13.34
C LYS A 179 -6.18 29.57 12.75
N ILE A 180 -6.30 29.42 11.44
CA ILE A 180 -6.14 28.12 10.76
C ILE A 180 -4.68 27.66 10.83
N ASP A 181 -3.72 28.54 10.61
CA ASP A 181 -2.29 28.18 10.66
C ASP A 181 -1.83 27.84 12.09
N LYS A 182 -2.31 28.57 13.11
CA LYS A 182 -2.12 28.20 14.53
C LYS A 182 -2.70 26.82 14.84
N LYS A 183 -3.90 26.51 14.32
CA LYS A 183 -4.50 25.17 14.47
C LYS A 183 -3.65 24.10 13.78
N ARG A 184 -3.20 24.34 12.55
CA ARG A 184 -2.32 23.44 11.79
C ARG A 184 -1.03 23.13 12.54
N LYS A 185 -0.38 24.16 13.11
CA LYS A 185 0.85 24.02 13.92
C LYS A 185 0.61 23.14 15.15
N ARG A 186 -0.41 23.48 15.96
CA ARG A 186 -0.80 22.68 17.13
C ARG A 186 -1.15 21.24 16.79
N ASP A 187 -1.86 21.01 15.68
CA ASP A 187 -2.17 19.66 15.21
C ASP A 187 -0.91 18.92 14.74
N GLY A 188 0.05 19.60 14.12
CA GLY A 188 1.35 19.03 13.75
C GLY A 188 2.15 18.58 14.98
N GLU A 189 2.28 19.46 15.97
CA GLU A 189 2.93 19.17 17.27
C GLU A 189 2.23 18.02 17.98
N ARG A 190 0.90 18.06 18.10
CA ARG A 190 0.11 16.98 18.70
C ARG A 190 0.30 15.65 17.96
N LYS A 191 0.36 15.66 16.62
CA LYS A 191 0.52 14.43 15.82
C LYS A 191 1.93 13.86 15.88
N SER A 192 2.92 14.66 16.22
CA SER A 192 4.31 14.23 16.35
C SER A 192 4.60 13.55 17.69
N THR A 193 3.77 13.79 18.71
CA THR A 193 3.93 13.20 20.06
C THR A 193 3.87 11.67 20.05
N LYS A 194 4.57 11.05 21.01
CA LYS A 194 4.64 9.59 21.16
C LYS A 194 3.25 9.02 21.50
N GLU A 195 2.51 9.74 22.32
CA GLU A 195 1.15 9.41 22.77
C GLU A 195 0.21 9.31 21.58
N PHE A 196 0.22 10.32 20.69
CA PHE A 196 -0.62 10.32 19.49
C PHE A 196 -0.23 9.19 18.52
N LYS A 197 1.08 8.96 18.31
CA LYS A 197 1.56 7.85 17.46
C LYS A 197 1.16 6.48 18.01
N LYS A 198 1.27 6.27 19.33
CA LYS A 198 0.85 5.03 20.03
C LYS A 198 -0.66 4.84 19.94
N ALA A 199 -1.45 5.88 20.22
CA ALA A 199 -2.90 5.87 20.09
C ALA A 199 -3.33 5.57 18.64
N ARG A 200 -2.72 6.22 17.64
CA ARG A 200 -2.98 5.96 16.21
C ARG A 200 -2.70 4.50 15.84
N ARG A 201 -1.58 3.93 16.31
CA ARG A 201 -1.24 2.51 16.06
C ARG A 201 -2.26 1.58 16.71
N ASN A 202 -2.68 1.85 17.94
CA ASN A 202 -3.69 1.06 18.65
C ASN A 202 -5.05 1.16 17.97
N SER A 203 -5.47 2.35 17.55
CA SER A 203 -6.71 2.55 16.77
C SER A 203 -6.66 1.85 15.42
N ARG A 204 -5.52 1.83 14.74
CA ARG A 204 -5.31 1.03 13.52
C ARG A 204 -5.42 -0.47 13.80
N LYS A 205 -4.81 -0.98 14.87
CA LYS A 205 -4.95 -2.39 15.28
C LYS A 205 -6.41 -2.74 15.59
N LYS A 206 -7.12 -1.89 16.34
CA LYS A 206 -8.55 -2.08 16.63
C LYS A 206 -9.41 -2.02 15.37
N LYS A 207 -9.14 -1.10 14.45
CA LYS A 207 -9.82 -1.03 13.15
C LYS A 207 -9.55 -2.29 12.32
N ASN A 208 -8.29 -2.70 12.18
CA ASN A 208 -7.94 -3.92 11.47
C ASN A 208 -8.56 -5.16 12.12
N GLN A 209 -8.60 -5.24 13.45
CA GLN A 209 -9.32 -6.32 14.14
C GLN A 209 -10.82 -6.26 13.85
N LYS A 210 -11.43 -5.07 13.83
CA LYS A 210 -12.85 -4.90 13.47
C LYS A 210 -13.12 -5.20 12.01
N THR A 211 -12.29 -4.77 11.05
CA THR A 211 -12.44 -5.15 9.64
C THR A 211 -12.17 -6.63 9.46
N ASN A 212 -11.17 -7.24 10.08
CA ASN A 212 -11.00 -8.68 10.01
C ASN A 212 -12.14 -9.45 10.69
N SER A 213 -12.76 -8.89 11.75
CA SER A 213 -13.93 -9.49 12.39
C SER A 213 -15.22 -9.25 11.61
N ALA A 214 -15.30 -8.13 10.88
CA ALA A 214 -16.39 -7.78 9.98
C ALA A 214 -16.27 -8.56 8.68
N GLU A 215 -15.08 -8.74 8.11
CA GLU A 215 -14.77 -9.67 7.01
C GLU A 215 -15.06 -11.11 7.45
N LYS A 216 -14.75 -11.50 8.69
CA LYS A 216 -15.22 -12.78 9.27
C LYS A 216 -16.74 -12.86 9.52
N ARG A 217 -17.48 -11.74 9.50
CA ARG A 217 -18.94 -11.67 9.68
C ARG A 217 -19.70 -11.39 8.36
N GLU A 218 -19.03 -10.78 7.39
CA GLU A 218 -19.44 -10.47 6.01
C GLU A 218 -18.90 -11.51 5.02
N GLU A 219 -18.10 -12.47 5.50
CA GLU A 219 -18.29 -13.85 5.12
C GLU A 219 -19.80 -14.15 5.29
N GLN A 220 -20.54 -13.92 4.19
CA GLN A 220 -21.74 -14.64 3.85
C GLN A 220 -21.55 -16.12 4.25
N PRO A 221 -22.63 -16.85 4.61
CA PRO A 221 -22.63 -18.21 5.16
C PRO A 221 -22.00 -19.26 4.22
N GLY A 222 -20.72 -19.10 3.93
CA GLY A 222 -19.94 -19.74 2.90
C GLY A 222 -18.74 -20.44 3.52
N THR A 223 -18.08 -19.89 4.53
CA THR A 223 -16.98 -20.63 5.20
C THR A 223 -17.47 -21.84 6.00
N THR A 224 -18.72 -21.82 6.50
CA THR A 224 -19.37 -23.01 7.06
C THR A 224 -19.99 -23.93 5.99
N GLN A 225 -20.28 -23.43 4.78
CA GLN A 225 -20.80 -24.23 3.65
C GLN A 225 -19.69 -24.87 2.79
N VAL A 226 -18.48 -24.29 2.74
CA VAL A 226 -17.46 -24.62 1.74
C VAL A 226 -16.59 -25.82 2.15
N HIS A 227 -16.33 -26.03 3.45
CA HIS A 227 -15.56 -27.20 3.92
C HIS A 227 -16.41 -28.27 4.61
N GLY A 228 -17.68 -27.95 4.87
CA GLY A 228 -18.56 -28.78 5.72
C GLY A 228 -18.04 -28.97 7.16
N ILE A 229 -17.03 -28.20 7.59
CA ILE A 229 -16.42 -28.28 8.93
C ILE A 229 -16.96 -27.12 9.79
N SER A 230 -17.63 -27.43 10.90
CA SER A 230 -18.07 -26.48 11.91
C SER A 230 -17.33 -26.70 13.23
N VAL A 231 -17.22 -25.66 14.04
CA VAL A 231 -16.72 -25.76 15.43
C VAL A 231 -17.90 -25.51 16.35
N GLU A 232 -18.32 -26.54 17.09
CA GLU A 232 -19.36 -26.41 18.11
C GLU A 232 -18.77 -26.57 19.51
N PHE A 233 -19.43 -25.96 20.48
CA PHE A 233 -19.11 -26.13 21.90
C PHE A 233 -20.04 -27.17 22.51
N CYS A 234 -19.58 -28.42 22.57
CA CYS A 234 -20.30 -29.50 23.23
C CYS A 234 -19.67 -29.74 24.61
N LYS A 235 -20.48 -29.67 25.68
CA LYS A 235 -20.07 -29.98 27.07
C LYS A 235 -18.79 -29.24 27.55
N GLY A 236 -18.63 -27.97 27.15
CA GLY A 236 -17.50 -27.13 27.57
C GLY A 236 -16.19 -27.33 26.80
N ARG A 237 -16.15 -28.17 25.75
CA ARG A 237 -15.02 -28.32 24.83
C ARG A 237 -15.41 -27.87 23.42
N LYS A 238 -14.43 -27.32 22.69
CA LYS A 238 -14.55 -27.06 21.25
C LYS A 238 -14.36 -28.37 20.50
N THR A 239 -15.37 -28.80 19.77
CA THR A 239 -15.35 -30.00 18.94
C THR A 239 -15.47 -29.57 17.47
N LEU A 240 -14.67 -30.19 16.60
CA LEU A 240 -14.78 -30.04 15.15
C LEU A 240 -15.81 -31.04 14.64
N LEU A 241 -16.80 -30.59 13.88
CA LEU A 241 -17.79 -31.45 13.24
C LEU A 241 -17.64 -31.33 11.73
N ARG A 242 -17.66 -32.45 11.00
CA ARG A 242 -17.77 -32.46 9.54
C ARG A 242 -19.14 -32.99 9.14
N ARG A 243 -19.94 -32.18 8.45
CA ARG A 243 -21.32 -32.50 8.02
C ARG A 243 -22.17 -33.07 9.17
N GLY A 244 -22.01 -32.52 10.38
CA GLY A 244 -22.76 -32.92 11.58
C GLY A 244 -22.21 -34.12 12.36
N LYS A 245 -21.09 -34.72 11.94
CA LYS A 245 -20.39 -35.79 12.70
C LYS A 245 -19.14 -35.26 13.37
N GLU A 246 -18.93 -35.62 14.63
CA GLU A 246 -17.70 -35.29 15.38
C GLU A 246 -16.48 -35.88 14.66
N LEU A 247 -15.52 -35.00 14.35
CA LEU A 247 -14.22 -35.38 13.84
C LEU A 247 -13.28 -35.60 15.03
N GLU A 248 -12.65 -36.77 15.06
CA GLU A 248 -11.56 -37.05 15.99
C GLU A 248 -10.34 -36.21 15.58
N ALA A 249 -10.20 -35.04 16.20
CA ALA A 249 -9.15 -34.09 15.88
C ALA A 249 -7.99 -34.20 16.89
N VAL A 250 -6.78 -34.41 16.37
CA VAL A 250 -5.56 -34.31 17.18
C VAL A 250 -5.13 -32.85 17.33
N SER A 251 -4.30 -32.56 18.33
CA SER A 251 -3.69 -31.24 18.46
C SER A 251 -2.81 -30.93 17.24
N GLN A 252 -2.70 -29.65 16.86
CA GLN A 252 -1.84 -29.24 15.75
C GLN A 252 -0.38 -29.68 15.95
N THR A 253 0.11 -29.64 17.20
CA THR A 253 1.47 -30.08 17.56
C THR A 253 1.64 -31.58 17.31
N GLN A 254 0.67 -32.39 17.74
CA GLN A 254 0.70 -33.84 17.51
C GLN A 254 0.63 -34.16 16.01
N GLY A 255 -0.31 -33.56 15.27
CA GLY A 255 -0.44 -33.80 13.84
C GLY A 255 0.81 -33.41 13.03
N LEU A 256 1.48 -32.30 13.39
CA LEU A 256 2.74 -31.92 12.77
C LEU A 256 3.90 -32.86 13.14
N SER A 257 3.92 -33.36 14.38
CA SER A 257 4.91 -34.36 14.83
C SER A 257 4.75 -35.69 14.09
N ASP A 258 3.51 -36.16 13.95
CA ASP A 258 3.18 -37.38 13.21
C ASP A 258 3.56 -37.22 11.72
N PHE A 259 3.28 -36.05 11.15
CA PHE A 259 3.66 -35.73 9.78
C PHE A 259 5.19 -35.74 9.57
N CYS A 260 5.96 -35.11 10.47
CA CYS A 260 7.43 -35.15 10.38
C CYS A 260 7.96 -36.59 10.52
N SER A 261 7.35 -37.40 11.40
CA SER A 261 7.72 -38.81 11.59
C SER A 261 7.43 -39.63 10.34
N PHE A 262 6.29 -39.41 9.70
CA PHE A 262 5.93 -40.01 8.42
C PHE A 262 6.95 -39.66 7.34
N LEU A 263 7.28 -38.37 7.17
CA LEU A 263 8.27 -37.93 6.18
C LEU A 263 9.64 -38.55 6.41
N LYS A 264 10.08 -38.62 7.67
CA LYS A 264 11.34 -39.27 8.06
C LYS A 264 11.35 -40.77 7.77
N GLN A 265 10.19 -41.44 7.88
CA GLN A 265 10.07 -42.84 7.51
C GLN A 265 10.21 -43.03 5.99
N GLN A 266 9.57 -42.16 5.20
CA GLN A 266 9.63 -42.22 3.74
C GLN A 266 11.01 -41.84 3.19
N SER A 267 11.71 -40.89 3.85
CA SER A 267 13.03 -40.42 3.41
C SER A 267 14.17 -41.41 3.59
N ARG A 268 13.93 -42.55 4.26
CA ARG A 268 14.91 -43.64 4.37
C ARG A 268 15.14 -44.39 3.06
N SER A 269 14.14 -44.44 2.20
CA SER A 269 14.18 -45.23 0.97
C SER A 269 14.26 -44.38 -0.28
N PHE A 270 13.76 -43.14 -0.25
CA PHE A 270 13.68 -42.26 -1.42
C PHE A 270 13.84 -40.79 -1.04
N GLN A 271 14.25 -39.96 -1.98
CA GLN A 271 14.15 -38.51 -1.84
C GLN A 271 12.66 -38.12 -1.82
N VAL A 272 12.21 -37.50 -0.72
CA VAL A 272 10.82 -37.07 -0.58
C VAL A 272 10.66 -35.67 -1.18
N VAL A 273 9.62 -35.52 -2.01
CA VAL A 273 9.23 -34.25 -2.63
C VAL A 273 7.78 -33.94 -2.25
N LEU A 274 7.54 -32.80 -1.61
CA LEU A 274 6.20 -32.30 -1.35
C LEU A 274 5.79 -31.34 -2.46
N ILE A 275 4.69 -31.67 -3.11
CA ILE A 275 4.15 -30.91 -4.23
C ILE A 275 2.84 -30.26 -3.78
N ALA A 276 2.71 -28.95 -3.99
CA ALA A 276 1.48 -28.21 -3.74
C ALA A 276 1.19 -27.26 -4.90
N HIS A 277 -0.10 -27.02 -5.17
CA HIS A 277 -0.53 -26.12 -6.23
C HIS A 277 -0.61 -24.69 -5.71
N ASN A 278 0.25 -23.79 -6.20
CA ASN A 278 0.48 -22.45 -5.64
C ASN A 278 1.12 -22.48 -4.23
N GLY A 279 1.89 -23.55 -3.96
CA GLY A 279 2.48 -23.82 -2.66
C GLY A 279 3.43 -22.72 -2.17
N GLU A 280 4.18 -22.06 -3.06
CA GLU A 280 5.13 -20.98 -2.66
C GLU A 280 4.43 -19.79 -2.03
N LYS A 281 3.19 -19.52 -2.42
CA LYS A 281 2.40 -18.39 -1.91
C LYS A 281 1.44 -18.77 -0.80
N PHE A 282 1.12 -20.05 -0.64
CA PHE A 282 0.08 -20.50 0.29
C PHE A 282 0.54 -21.63 1.21
N ASP A 283 0.55 -22.87 0.73
CA ASP A 283 0.74 -24.06 1.57
C ASP A 283 2.10 -24.07 2.29
N PHE A 284 3.20 -23.76 1.60
CA PHE A 284 4.53 -23.81 2.19
C PHE A 284 4.73 -22.74 3.27
N PRO A 285 4.38 -21.45 3.05
CA PRO A 285 4.38 -20.47 4.13
C PRO A 285 3.51 -20.87 5.33
N VAL A 286 2.33 -21.45 5.10
CA VAL A 286 1.43 -21.88 6.18
C VAL A 286 2.07 -23.02 6.99
N LEU A 287 2.57 -24.05 6.31
CA LEU A 287 3.24 -25.20 6.93
C LEU A 287 4.49 -24.79 7.71
N ILE A 288 5.41 -24.03 7.11
CA ILE A 288 6.66 -23.59 7.74
C ILE A 288 6.36 -22.74 8.99
N ASN A 289 5.36 -21.86 8.90
CA ASN A 289 4.96 -21.05 10.05
C ASN A 289 4.33 -21.89 11.18
N ALA A 290 3.57 -22.93 10.84
CA ALA A 290 3.00 -23.85 11.81
C ALA A 290 4.10 -24.67 12.50
N LEU A 291 5.06 -25.20 11.75
CA LEU A 291 6.22 -25.92 12.27
C LEU A 291 7.07 -25.04 13.20
N ARG A 292 7.35 -23.79 12.79
CA ARG A 292 8.12 -22.84 13.59
C ARG A 292 7.45 -22.54 14.93
N ARG A 293 6.12 -22.33 14.94
CA ARG A 293 5.36 -22.07 16.18
C ARG A 293 5.34 -23.26 17.14
N ASN A 294 5.50 -24.47 16.61
CA ASN A 294 5.50 -25.70 17.39
C ASN A 294 6.92 -26.22 17.68
N ASN A 295 7.98 -25.45 17.36
CA ASN A 295 9.38 -25.85 17.50
C ASN A 295 9.77 -27.15 16.75
N LEU A 296 9.09 -27.45 15.65
CA LEU A 296 9.31 -28.65 14.83
C LEU A 296 10.05 -28.38 13.52
N LEU A 297 10.45 -27.13 13.26
CA LEU A 297 11.06 -26.72 11.99
C LEU A 297 12.40 -27.43 11.73
N GLU A 298 13.26 -27.54 12.74
CA GLU A 298 14.56 -28.22 12.61
C GLU A 298 14.40 -29.71 12.29
N LEU A 299 13.42 -30.36 12.94
CA LEU A 299 13.09 -31.77 12.67
C LEU A 299 12.63 -31.95 11.22
N PHE A 300 11.79 -31.04 10.73
CA PHE A 300 11.32 -31.04 9.35
C PHE A 300 12.47 -30.83 8.35
N LEU A 301 13.35 -29.86 8.58
CA LEU A 301 14.50 -29.62 7.71
C LEU A 301 15.45 -30.83 7.67
N ALA A 302 15.66 -31.50 8.80
CA ALA A 302 16.46 -32.71 8.89
C ALA A 302 15.89 -33.90 8.09
N THR A 303 14.61 -33.86 7.67
CA THR A 303 14.05 -34.89 6.78
C THR A 303 14.56 -34.79 5.33
N GLY A 304 15.17 -33.67 4.95
CA GLY A 304 15.70 -33.46 3.59
C GLY A 304 14.62 -33.29 2.52
N VAL A 305 13.38 -32.97 2.89
CA VAL A 305 12.25 -32.83 1.96
C VAL A 305 12.44 -31.66 1.00
N VAL A 306 12.17 -31.90 -0.28
CA VAL A 306 12.16 -30.87 -1.33
C VAL A 306 10.73 -30.36 -1.54
N LEU A 307 10.55 -29.05 -1.67
CA LEU A 307 9.24 -28.43 -1.92
C LEU A 307 9.13 -28.00 -3.39
N VAL A 308 8.02 -28.35 -4.05
CA VAL A 308 7.79 -28.04 -5.47
C VAL A 308 6.41 -27.42 -5.68
N ASP A 309 6.37 -26.27 -6.35
CA ASP A 309 5.13 -25.61 -6.72
C ASP A 309 4.66 -26.07 -8.11
N SER A 310 3.56 -26.84 -8.15
CA SER A 310 3.01 -27.35 -9.41
C SER A 310 2.43 -26.26 -10.31
N LEU A 311 2.12 -25.07 -9.77
CA LEU A 311 1.61 -23.94 -10.56
C LEU A 311 2.64 -23.47 -11.59
N LYS A 312 3.94 -23.59 -11.29
CA LYS A 312 5.01 -23.25 -12.24
C LYS A 312 5.04 -24.20 -13.43
N ILE A 313 4.83 -25.49 -13.18
CA ILE A 313 4.74 -26.54 -14.20
C ILE A 313 3.53 -26.26 -15.09
N VAL A 314 2.34 -26.13 -14.48
CA VAL A 314 1.08 -25.79 -15.17
C VAL A 314 1.21 -24.50 -15.99
N SER A 315 1.80 -23.45 -15.42
CA SER A 315 1.96 -22.17 -16.13
C SER A 315 2.95 -22.25 -17.30
N THR A 316 3.85 -23.22 -17.33
CA THR A 316 4.78 -23.43 -18.44
C THR A 316 4.07 -24.21 -19.54
N GLU A 317 3.35 -25.27 -19.17
CA GLU A 317 2.54 -26.08 -20.08
C GLU A 317 1.46 -25.27 -20.80
N MET A 318 0.74 -24.40 -20.08
CA MET A 318 -0.27 -23.51 -20.69
C MET A 318 0.29 -22.56 -21.77
N LYS A 319 1.60 -22.30 -21.79
CA LYS A 319 2.24 -21.43 -22.80
C LYS A 319 2.65 -22.18 -24.05
N GLN A 320 2.71 -23.51 -24.00
CA GLN A 320 3.15 -24.33 -25.13
C GLN A 320 2.01 -24.48 -26.15
N LYS A 321 2.28 -24.07 -27.40
CA LYS A 321 1.34 -24.27 -28.52
C LYS A 321 1.28 -25.76 -28.86
N GLY A 322 0.17 -26.41 -28.49
CA GLY A 322 -0.03 -27.85 -28.64
C GLY A 322 -0.38 -28.58 -27.34
N SER A 323 -0.16 -27.94 -26.18
CA SER A 323 -0.56 -28.52 -24.89
C SER A 323 -2.09 -28.53 -24.75
N PRO A 324 -2.68 -29.60 -24.18
CA PRO A 324 -4.10 -29.63 -23.80
C PRO A 324 -4.51 -28.45 -22.90
N LEU A 325 -3.54 -27.91 -22.14
CA LEU A 325 -3.73 -26.79 -21.22
C LEU A 325 -3.69 -25.42 -21.89
N TYR A 326 -3.30 -25.30 -23.17
CA TYR A 326 -3.26 -24.02 -23.89
C TYR A 326 -4.63 -23.32 -23.92
N SER A 327 -5.71 -24.10 -23.93
CA SER A 327 -7.10 -23.61 -23.95
C SER A 327 -7.65 -23.23 -22.57
N CYS A 328 -6.92 -23.55 -21.49
CA CYS A 328 -7.40 -23.34 -20.13
C CYS A 328 -7.37 -21.84 -19.77
N LYS A 329 -8.51 -21.31 -19.30
CA LYS A 329 -8.67 -19.86 -19.01
C LYS A 329 -8.09 -19.46 -17.66
N SER A 330 -7.88 -20.42 -16.77
CA SER A 330 -7.53 -20.22 -15.38
C SER A 330 -6.47 -21.21 -14.95
N LYS A 331 -5.68 -20.83 -13.96
CA LYS A 331 -4.63 -21.68 -13.40
C LYS A 331 -5.08 -22.32 -12.08
N SER A 332 -6.37 -22.38 -11.80
CA SER A 332 -6.87 -23.03 -10.59
C SER A 332 -6.77 -24.56 -10.73
N LEU A 333 -6.64 -25.26 -9.60
CA LEU A 333 -6.55 -26.72 -9.60
C LEU A 333 -7.80 -27.35 -10.25
N SER A 334 -9.00 -26.83 -9.93
CA SER A 334 -10.27 -27.30 -10.47
C SER A 334 -10.37 -27.11 -11.98
N ASP A 335 -9.98 -25.95 -12.50
CA ASP A 335 -10.04 -25.66 -13.94
C ASP A 335 -9.02 -26.52 -14.72
N VAL A 336 -7.82 -26.71 -14.17
CA VAL A 336 -6.78 -27.56 -14.76
C VAL A 336 -7.24 -29.02 -14.77
N TYR A 337 -7.83 -29.49 -13.68
CA TYR A 337 -8.37 -30.85 -13.54
C TYR A 337 -9.49 -31.12 -14.54
N GLU A 338 -10.49 -30.22 -14.63
CA GLU A 338 -11.63 -30.35 -15.53
C GLU A 338 -11.20 -30.31 -17.01
N VAL A 339 -10.21 -29.48 -17.35
CA VAL A 339 -9.70 -29.42 -18.73
C VAL A 339 -9.00 -30.71 -19.14
N LEU A 340 -8.16 -31.27 -18.26
CA LEU A 340 -7.32 -32.45 -18.57
C LEU A 340 -8.08 -33.77 -18.48
N LEU A 341 -8.89 -33.93 -17.43
CA LEU A 341 -9.53 -35.21 -17.11
C LEU A 341 -11.02 -35.24 -17.45
N LYS A 342 -11.61 -34.09 -17.86
CA LYS A 342 -13.05 -33.94 -18.18
C LYS A 342 -13.99 -34.36 -17.04
N GLU A 343 -13.47 -34.32 -15.82
CA GLU A 343 -14.16 -34.65 -14.59
C GLU A 343 -14.17 -33.44 -13.65
N LYS A 344 -15.10 -33.43 -12.69
CA LYS A 344 -15.07 -32.51 -11.55
C LYS A 344 -14.79 -33.30 -10.29
N PHE A 345 -14.13 -32.67 -9.33
CA PHE A 345 -13.90 -33.25 -8.01
C PHE A 345 -14.46 -32.32 -6.93
N ASP A 346 -14.66 -32.85 -5.72
CA ASP A 346 -15.09 -32.08 -4.56
C ASP A 346 -13.89 -31.24 -4.07
N ALA A 347 -13.65 -30.11 -4.75
CA ALA A 347 -12.74 -29.09 -4.25
C ALA A 347 -13.16 -28.73 -2.81
N HIS A 348 -12.22 -28.36 -1.95
CA HIS A 348 -12.44 -28.01 -0.53
C HIS A 348 -12.30 -29.14 0.50
N ASP A 349 -11.93 -30.35 0.06
CA ASP A 349 -11.35 -31.39 0.92
C ASP A 349 -9.86 -31.57 0.58
N ALA A 350 -9.00 -31.50 1.60
CA ALA A 350 -7.55 -31.55 1.39
C ALA A 350 -7.06 -32.88 0.79
N GLN A 351 -7.75 -33.98 1.05
CA GLN A 351 -7.42 -35.29 0.47
C GLN A 351 -7.87 -35.34 -0.99
N GLU A 352 -9.05 -34.82 -1.33
CA GLU A 352 -9.52 -34.73 -2.71
C GLU A 352 -8.66 -33.77 -3.54
N ASP A 353 -8.26 -32.60 -2.99
CA ASP A 353 -7.34 -31.66 -3.63
C ASP A 353 -5.97 -32.32 -3.90
N ALA A 354 -5.42 -33.06 -2.93
CA ALA A 354 -4.17 -33.80 -3.11
C ALA A 354 -4.29 -34.93 -4.15
N THR A 355 -5.43 -35.64 -4.15
CA THR A 355 -5.71 -36.71 -5.12
C THR A 355 -5.85 -36.14 -6.52
N ALA A 356 -6.58 -35.04 -6.68
CA ALA A 356 -6.76 -34.33 -7.94
C ALA A 356 -5.41 -33.86 -8.51
N LEU A 357 -4.56 -33.27 -7.65
CA LEU A 357 -3.21 -32.85 -8.04
C LEU A 357 -2.34 -34.05 -8.48
N SER A 358 -2.42 -35.17 -7.76
CA SER A 358 -1.71 -36.40 -8.14
C SER A 358 -2.18 -36.94 -9.50
N ARG A 359 -3.49 -36.95 -9.76
CA ARG A 359 -4.05 -37.38 -11.05
C ARG A 359 -3.59 -36.46 -12.20
N ILE A 360 -3.55 -35.14 -11.97
CA ILE A 360 -3.01 -34.19 -12.96
C ILE A 360 -1.55 -34.50 -13.29
N LEU A 361 -0.69 -34.68 -12.28
CA LEU A 361 0.74 -34.80 -12.51
C LEU A 361 1.18 -36.16 -13.05
N PHE A 362 0.47 -37.24 -12.70
CA PHE A 362 0.95 -38.61 -12.97
C PHE A 362 0.01 -39.46 -13.82
N GLN A 363 -1.23 -39.02 -14.08
CA GLN A 363 -2.24 -39.80 -14.81
C GLN A 363 -2.89 -39.03 -15.96
N SER A 364 -2.54 -37.75 -16.15
CA SER A 364 -3.11 -36.93 -17.20
C SER A 364 -2.33 -37.05 -18.52
N PRO A 365 -2.89 -36.59 -19.66
CA PRO A 365 -2.22 -36.57 -20.96
C PRO A 365 -1.05 -35.58 -21.06
N LEU A 366 -0.50 -35.10 -19.95
CA LEU A 366 0.68 -34.24 -19.90
C LEU A 366 2.01 -35.01 -20.07
N GLN A 367 1.94 -36.35 -20.24
CA GLN A 367 3.09 -37.19 -20.58
C GLN A 367 3.44 -37.13 -22.07
#